data_AF-A0A148NAC7-F1
#
_entry.id   AF-A0A148NAC7-F1
#
_cell.length_a   1.000
_cell.length_b   1.000
_cell.length_c   1.000
_cell.angle_alpha   90.00
_cell.angle_beta   90.00
_cell.angle_gamma   90.00
#
_symmetry.space_group_name_H-M   'P 1'
#
loop_
_entity.id
_entity.type
_entity.pdbx_description
1 polymer ?
#
loop_
_entity_poly.entity_id
_entity_poly.type
_entity_poly.pdbx_seq_one_letter_code
_entity_poly.pdbx_strand_id
1 'polypeptide(L)'
;MKRILLLTLLSSAVFSATNAEEGDANSFISPDFWGKQGIKDKIIRPKCLGCHSSQLSGAERNGAPEGSNFDTYDDAKSQASKIIQRAVVDMDMPPDPDQQLTDVEKKALQNWVKLGFPSTGISGQYSSTGILTLPKVYVLDAEGNAIGTAEAEMNVIKTTRPFQFEITGLKYTPINSSDSE
;
A
#
# COMPACT_ATOMS: atom_id res chain seq x y z
N MET A 1 54.51 23.39 43.93
CA MET A 1 53.98 22.77 42.68
C MET A 1 52.61 22.15 43.00
N LYS A 2 51.51 22.82 42.62
CA LYS A 2 50.13 22.33 42.85
C LYS A 2 49.70 21.52 41.63
N ARG A 3 49.43 20.22 41.81
CA ARG A 3 48.86 19.34 40.78
C ARG A 3 47.34 19.56 40.74
N ILE A 4 46.85 20.09 39.63
CA ILE A 4 45.41 20.25 39.36
C ILE A 4 44.90 18.90 38.83
N LEU A 5 43.97 18.30 39.58
CA LEU A 5 43.29 17.06 39.22
C LEU A 5 42.12 17.42 38.29
N LEU A 6 42.21 17.05 37.01
CA LEU A 6 41.16 17.28 36.02
C LEU A 6 40.14 16.13 36.11
N LEU A 7 38.96 16.41 36.68
CA LEU A 7 37.86 15.46 36.80
C LEU A 7 37.04 15.51 35.49
N THR A 8 37.18 14.49 34.64
CA THR A 8 36.39 14.38 33.41
C THR A 8 34.98 13.87 33.72
N LEU A 9 33.98 14.72 33.52
CA LEU A 9 32.56 14.35 33.52
C LEU A 9 32.25 13.45 32.31
N LEU A 10 31.96 12.17 32.55
CA LEU A 10 31.30 11.31 31.56
C LEU A 10 29.83 11.72 31.45
N SER A 11 29.50 12.49 30.42
CA SER A 11 28.11 12.73 30.01
C SER A 11 27.61 11.48 29.28
N SER A 12 26.75 10.71 29.94
CA SER A 12 26.05 9.57 29.32
C SER A 12 24.84 10.12 28.58
N ALA A 13 24.92 10.20 27.25
CA ALA A 13 23.75 10.51 26.42
C ALA A 13 22.84 9.27 26.38
N VAL A 14 21.72 9.33 27.11
CA VAL A 14 20.65 8.34 27.00
C VAL A 14 19.88 8.65 25.73
N PHE A 15 20.08 7.86 24.67
CA PHE A 15 19.21 7.91 23.50
C PHE A 15 17.88 7.26 23.88
N SER A 16 16.86 8.08 24.14
CA SER A 16 15.48 7.62 24.12
C SER A 16 15.14 7.29 22.67
N ALA A 17 15.06 6.00 22.35
CA ALA A 17 14.38 5.53 21.15
C ALA A 17 12.91 5.95 21.29
N THR A 18 12.49 6.93 20.51
CA THR A 18 11.07 7.22 20.35
C THR A 18 10.44 5.97 19.75
N ASN A 19 9.47 5.38 20.44
CA ASN A 19 8.64 4.33 19.87
C ASN A 19 8.02 4.90 18.59
N ALA A 20 8.49 4.44 17.43
CA ALA A 20 7.69 4.56 16.22
C ALA A 20 6.39 3.81 16.54
N GLU A 21 5.26 4.51 16.53
CA GLU A 21 3.96 3.89 16.70
C GLU A 21 3.87 2.76 15.67
N GLU A 22 3.79 1.51 16.16
CA GLU A 22 3.43 0.37 15.32
C GLU A 22 2.05 0.68 14.75
N GLY A 23 2.01 1.21 13.52
CA GLY A 23 0.78 1.50 12.82
C GLY A 23 -0.11 0.27 12.84
N ASP A 24 -1.37 0.45 13.27
CA ASP A 24 -2.35 -0.62 13.35
C ASP A 24 -2.36 -1.40 12.03
N ALA A 25 -1.93 -2.66 12.08
CA ALA A 25 -1.89 -3.54 10.91
C ALA A 25 -3.29 -3.76 10.28
N ASN A 26 -4.38 -3.37 10.97
CA ASN A 26 -5.73 -3.34 10.41
C ASN A 26 -6.06 -2.05 9.62
N SER A 27 -5.23 -1.01 9.70
CA SER A 27 -5.40 0.24 8.95
C SER A 27 -4.72 0.22 7.57
N PHE A 28 -3.81 -0.73 7.31
CA PHE A 28 -3.11 -0.78 6.04
C PHE A 28 -3.97 -1.39 4.92
N ILE A 29 -4.18 -0.61 3.86
CA ILE A 29 -4.76 -1.08 2.59
C ILE A 29 -3.63 -1.16 1.57
N SER A 30 -3.40 -2.35 1.02
CA SER A 30 -2.42 -2.56 -0.04
C SER A 30 -2.85 -1.78 -1.28
N PRO A 31 -1.91 -1.09 -1.96
CA PRO A 31 -2.23 -0.43 -3.21
C PRO A 31 -2.48 -1.44 -4.35
N ASP A 32 -2.28 -2.74 -4.16
CA ASP A 32 -2.65 -3.74 -5.16
C ASP A 32 -4.17 -3.86 -5.30
N PHE A 33 -4.63 -4.13 -6.53
CA PHE A 33 -6.07 -4.30 -6.77
C PHE A 33 -6.62 -5.55 -6.08
N TRP A 34 -5.92 -6.67 -6.19
CA TRP A 34 -6.32 -7.97 -5.62
C TRP A 34 -5.66 -8.24 -4.27
N GLY A 35 -6.29 -9.14 -3.49
CA GLY A 35 -5.82 -9.60 -2.19
C GLY A 35 -6.70 -9.09 -1.05
N LYS A 36 -6.65 -9.76 0.11
CA LYS A 36 -7.52 -9.45 1.26
C LYS A 36 -7.42 -8.01 1.76
N GLN A 37 -6.23 -7.42 1.61
CA GLN A 37 -5.95 -6.02 1.95
C GLN A 37 -5.95 -5.12 0.71
N GLY A 38 -6.20 -5.65 -0.49
CA GLY A 38 -6.16 -4.89 -1.74
C GLY A 38 -7.38 -3.99 -1.93
N ILE A 39 -7.26 -3.07 -2.89
CA ILE A 39 -8.25 -2.05 -3.22
C ILE A 39 -9.62 -2.66 -3.52
N LYS A 40 -9.69 -3.79 -4.22
CA LYS A 40 -10.98 -4.42 -4.51
C LYS A 40 -11.69 -4.87 -3.25
N ASP A 41 -10.97 -5.55 -2.36
CA ASP A 41 -11.56 -6.16 -1.17
C ASP A 41 -11.89 -5.14 -0.09
N LYS A 42 -11.08 -4.08 0.02
CA LYS A 42 -11.23 -3.05 1.04
C LYS A 42 -12.07 -1.85 0.63
N ILE A 43 -12.13 -1.53 -0.66
CA ILE A 43 -12.76 -0.29 -1.14
C ILE A 43 -13.83 -0.58 -2.19
N ILE A 44 -13.44 -1.11 -3.37
CA ILE A 44 -14.36 -1.20 -4.51
C ILE A 44 -15.58 -2.07 -4.20
N ARG A 45 -15.36 -3.27 -3.63
CA ARG A 45 -16.47 -4.16 -3.28
C ARG A 45 -17.41 -3.56 -2.24
N PRO A 46 -16.95 -3.11 -1.05
CA PRO A 46 -17.86 -2.59 -0.04
C PRO A 46 -18.47 -1.23 -0.37
N LYS A 47 -17.77 -0.35 -1.11
CA LYS A 47 -18.20 1.04 -1.31
C LYS A 47 -18.80 1.32 -2.69
N CYS A 48 -18.40 0.58 -3.73
CA CYS A 48 -18.74 0.95 -5.11
C CYS A 48 -19.68 -0.05 -5.79
N LEU A 49 -19.48 -1.36 -5.58
CA LEU A 49 -20.22 -2.40 -6.33
C LEU A 49 -21.71 -2.48 -6.00
N GLY A 50 -22.16 -1.88 -4.90
CA GLY A 50 -23.59 -1.74 -4.60
C GLY A 50 -24.38 -0.91 -5.62
N CYS A 51 -23.69 -0.09 -6.43
CA CYS A 51 -24.29 0.68 -7.52
C CYS A 51 -23.61 0.42 -8.88
N HIS A 52 -22.30 0.15 -8.86
CA HIS A 52 -21.43 0.02 -10.04
C HIS A 52 -21.05 -1.43 -10.39
N SER A 53 -21.96 -2.38 -10.19
CA SER A 53 -21.77 -3.75 -10.69
C SER A 53 -22.52 -3.96 -12.01
N SER A 54 -21.91 -4.68 -12.94
CA SER A 54 -22.52 -5.13 -14.20
C SER A 54 -23.70 -6.09 -13.99
N GLN A 55 -23.87 -6.63 -12.78
CA GLN A 55 -25.01 -7.46 -12.43
C GLN A 55 -26.26 -6.66 -12.07
N LEU A 56 -26.12 -5.35 -11.85
CA LEU A 56 -27.23 -4.45 -11.49
C LEU A 56 -27.74 -3.72 -12.74
N SER A 57 -29.05 -3.52 -12.82
CA SER A 57 -29.68 -2.80 -13.91
C SER A 57 -30.80 -1.87 -13.42
N GLY A 58 -31.12 -0.85 -14.21
CA GLY A 58 -32.24 0.04 -13.93
C GLY A 58 -32.18 0.70 -12.55
N ALA A 59 -33.25 0.55 -11.75
CA ALA A 59 -33.36 1.19 -10.44
C ALA A 59 -32.35 0.66 -9.40
N GLU A 60 -31.88 -0.59 -9.54
CA GLU A 60 -30.93 -1.21 -8.60
C GLU A 60 -29.56 -0.52 -8.62
N ARG A 61 -29.24 0.19 -9.71
CA ARG A 61 -27.99 0.94 -9.86
C ARG A 61 -27.95 2.25 -9.07
N ASN A 62 -29.05 2.65 -8.42
CA ASN A 62 -29.16 3.92 -7.66
C ASN A 62 -28.67 5.14 -8.45
N GLY A 63 -28.96 5.18 -9.75
CA GLY A 63 -28.54 6.26 -10.65
C GLY A 63 -27.13 6.13 -11.23
N ALA A 64 -26.38 5.07 -10.91
CA ALA A 64 -25.11 4.78 -11.58
C ALA A 64 -25.34 4.45 -13.07
N PRO A 65 -24.60 5.09 -14.01
CA PRO A 65 -24.76 4.86 -15.44
C PRO A 65 -24.53 3.40 -15.84
N GLU A 66 -25.30 2.93 -16.84
CA GLU A 66 -25.02 1.66 -17.52
C GLU A 66 -23.63 1.70 -18.16
N GLY A 67 -22.88 0.60 -18.02
CA GLY A 67 -21.50 0.49 -18.52
C GLY A 67 -20.42 1.10 -17.61
N SER A 68 -20.78 1.89 -16.59
CA SER A 68 -19.83 2.31 -15.55
C SER A 68 -19.73 1.27 -14.44
N ASN A 69 -19.07 0.14 -14.74
CA ASN A 69 -18.93 -0.98 -13.82
C ASN A 69 -17.49 -1.12 -13.30
N PHE A 70 -17.29 -1.71 -12.11
CA PHE A 70 -15.98 -1.90 -11.48
C PHE A 70 -15.73 -3.35 -11.01
N ASP A 71 -16.44 -4.32 -11.61
CA ASP A 71 -16.38 -5.72 -11.17
C ASP A 71 -14.99 -6.34 -11.38
N THR A 72 -14.29 -5.93 -12.43
CA THR A 72 -12.96 -6.44 -12.78
C THR A 72 -11.87 -5.38 -12.62
N TYR A 73 -10.62 -5.84 -12.62
CA TYR A 73 -9.46 -4.95 -12.60
C TYR A 73 -9.44 -4.02 -13.80
N ASP A 74 -9.69 -4.53 -15.00
CA ASP A 74 -9.65 -3.73 -16.23
C ASP A 74 -10.77 -2.68 -16.26
N ASP A 75 -11.96 -3.03 -15.78
CA ASP A 75 -13.08 -2.08 -15.70
C ASP A 75 -12.76 -0.93 -14.74
N ALA A 76 -12.28 -1.26 -13.53
CA ALA A 76 -11.89 -0.26 -12.54
C ALA A 76 -10.73 0.61 -13.03
N LYS A 77 -9.71 0.00 -13.66
CA LYS A 77 -8.56 0.70 -14.21
C LYS A 77 -8.96 1.68 -15.31
N SER A 78 -9.82 1.25 -16.24
CA SER A 78 -10.29 2.09 -17.35
C SER A 78 -11.03 3.35 -16.90
N GLN A 79 -11.57 3.34 -15.68
CA GLN A 79 -12.32 4.44 -15.09
C GLN A 79 -11.62 5.09 -13.89
N ALA A 80 -10.36 4.74 -13.62
CA ALA A 80 -9.68 5.14 -12.39
C ALA A 80 -9.63 6.66 -12.20
N SER A 81 -9.37 7.46 -13.24
CA SER A 81 -9.39 8.92 -13.14
C SER A 81 -10.76 9.46 -12.72
N LYS A 82 -11.86 8.86 -13.18
CA LYS A 82 -13.21 9.22 -12.75
C LYS A 82 -13.48 8.79 -11.31
N ILE A 83 -13.03 7.60 -10.92
CA ILE A 83 -13.13 7.11 -9.53
C ILE A 83 -12.41 8.10 -8.60
N ILE A 84 -11.18 8.50 -8.92
CA ILE A 84 -10.42 9.48 -8.13
C ILE A 84 -11.15 10.82 -8.07
N GLN A 85 -11.60 11.35 -9.21
CA GLN A 85 -12.29 12.64 -9.23
C GLN A 85 -13.54 12.62 -8.33
N ARG A 86 -14.39 11.59 -8.44
CA ARG A 86 -15.67 11.55 -7.72
C ARG A 86 -15.54 11.14 -6.26
N ALA A 87 -14.76 10.09 -5.98
CA ALA A 87 -14.67 9.52 -4.63
C ALA A 87 -13.60 10.16 -3.75
N VAL A 88 -12.59 10.80 -4.34
CA VAL A 88 -11.46 11.39 -3.58
C VAL A 88 -11.46 12.92 -3.63
N VAL A 89 -11.69 13.51 -4.80
CA VAL A 89 -11.61 14.98 -4.98
C VAL A 89 -12.94 15.65 -4.65
N ASP A 90 -14.01 15.26 -5.36
CA ASP A 90 -15.34 15.85 -5.19
C ASP A 90 -16.05 15.32 -3.94
N MET A 91 -15.67 14.10 -3.51
CA MET A 91 -16.26 13.39 -2.36
C MET A 91 -17.79 13.30 -2.46
N ASP A 92 -18.30 13.11 -3.68
CA ASP A 92 -19.74 12.97 -3.94
C ASP A 92 -20.15 11.51 -4.21
N MET A 93 -19.19 10.59 -4.09
CA MET A 93 -19.38 9.15 -4.24
C MET A 93 -18.64 8.37 -3.15
N PRO A 94 -19.29 7.44 -2.43
CA PRO A 94 -20.72 7.12 -2.49
C PRO A 94 -21.63 8.30 -2.07
N PRO A 95 -22.90 8.33 -2.54
CA PRO A 95 -23.84 9.41 -2.23
C PRO A 95 -24.33 9.39 -0.78
N ASP A 96 -24.27 8.23 -0.12
CA ASP A 96 -24.54 8.09 1.31
C ASP A 96 -23.32 8.60 2.10
N PRO A 97 -23.48 9.66 2.93
CA PRO A 97 -22.40 10.21 3.75
C PRO A 97 -21.73 9.17 4.66
N ASP A 98 -22.49 8.20 5.17
CA ASP A 98 -21.96 7.16 6.06
C ASP A 98 -21.15 6.09 5.31
N GLN A 99 -21.24 6.08 3.98
CA GLN A 99 -20.48 5.19 3.11
C GLN A 99 -19.32 5.89 2.39
N GLN A 100 -19.10 7.19 2.62
CA GLN A 100 -17.93 7.88 2.06
C GLN A 100 -16.60 7.22 2.44
N LEU A 101 -15.60 7.44 1.58
CA LEU A 101 -14.26 6.91 1.81
C LEU A 101 -13.58 7.68 2.93
N THR A 102 -12.98 6.92 3.85
CA THR A 102 -12.05 7.41 4.85
C THR A 102 -10.77 7.95 4.20
N ASP A 103 -9.98 8.72 4.96
CA ASP A 103 -8.70 9.25 4.46
C ASP A 103 -7.72 8.14 4.06
N VAL A 104 -7.73 7.01 4.78
CA VAL A 104 -6.93 5.83 4.47
C VAL A 104 -7.36 5.21 3.13
N GLU A 105 -8.66 5.05 2.90
CA GLU A 105 -9.19 4.49 1.64
C GLU A 105 -8.91 5.43 0.45
N LYS A 106 -9.11 6.74 0.64
CA LYS A 106 -8.76 7.76 -0.36
C LYS A 106 -7.28 7.68 -0.72
N LYS A 107 -6.40 7.59 0.29
CA LYS A 107 -4.95 7.45 0.09
C LYS A 107 -4.58 6.18 -0.65
N ALA A 108 -5.19 5.06 -0.31
CA ALA A 108 -4.93 3.78 -0.97
C ALA A 108 -5.32 3.81 -2.46
N LEU A 109 -6.47 4.40 -2.82
CA LEU A 109 -6.86 4.61 -4.21
C LEU A 109 -5.86 5.50 -4.95
N GLN A 110 -5.46 6.63 -4.34
CA GLN A 110 -4.43 7.50 -4.92
C GLN A 110 -3.12 6.76 -5.16
N ASN A 111 -2.68 5.95 -4.18
CA ASN A 111 -1.47 5.14 -4.30
C ASN A 111 -1.60 4.08 -5.41
N TRP A 112 -2.75 3.42 -5.57
CA TRP A 112 -2.97 2.47 -6.66
C TRP A 112 -2.78 3.12 -8.04
N VAL A 113 -3.34 4.32 -8.25
CA VAL A 113 -3.14 5.08 -9.49
C VAL A 113 -1.68 5.51 -9.65
N LYS A 114 -1.09 6.11 -8.61
CA LYS A 114 0.29 6.59 -8.59
C LYS A 114 1.32 5.50 -8.87
N LEU A 115 1.04 4.26 -8.47
CA LEU A 115 1.90 3.09 -8.65
C LEU A 115 1.68 2.38 -10.00
N GLY A 116 0.87 2.94 -10.90
CA GLY A 116 0.64 2.36 -12.22
C GLY A 116 -0.33 1.17 -12.20
N PHE A 117 -1.30 1.17 -11.28
CA PHE A 117 -2.35 0.17 -11.16
C PHE A 117 -1.84 -1.25 -10.87
N PRO A 118 -1.05 -1.49 -9.82
CA PRO A 118 -0.62 -2.86 -9.51
C PRO A 118 -1.84 -3.78 -9.32
N SER A 119 -1.87 -4.91 -10.03
CA SER A 119 -3.01 -5.83 -10.00
C SER A 119 -2.93 -6.81 -8.83
N THR A 120 -1.77 -7.42 -8.59
CA THR A 120 -1.58 -8.36 -7.47
C THR A 120 -0.27 -8.12 -6.77
N GLY A 121 -0.34 -7.87 -5.46
CA GLY A 121 0.77 -8.06 -4.56
C GLY A 121 0.71 -9.45 -3.98
N ILE A 122 1.68 -10.26 -4.40
CA ILE A 122 2.20 -11.42 -3.66
C ILE A 122 1.18 -12.55 -3.43
N SER A 123 1.12 -13.48 -4.38
CA SER A 123 0.92 -14.89 -4.01
C SER A 123 2.23 -15.42 -3.44
N GLY A 124 2.18 -16.16 -2.33
CA GLY A 124 3.36 -16.78 -1.72
C GLY A 124 4.19 -17.52 -2.76
N GLN A 125 5.44 -17.09 -2.95
CA GLN A 125 6.35 -17.70 -3.93
C GLN A 125 7.00 -18.92 -3.26
N TYR A 126 6.64 -20.12 -3.75
CA TYR A 126 7.34 -21.35 -3.39
C TYR A 126 8.40 -21.60 -4.45
N SER A 127 9.67 -21.54 -4.05
CA SER A 127 10.79 -21.86 -4.94
C SER A 127 11.31 -23.25 -4.65
N SER A 128 11.43 -24.06 -5.70
CA SER A 128 12.13 -25.35 -5.66
C SER A 128 13.65 -25.21 -5.70
N THR A 129 14.17 -24.01 -5.98
CA THR A 129 15.62 -23.74 -6.09
C THR A 129 16.24 -23.26 -4.77
N GLY A 130 15.45 -23.06 -3.72
CA GLY A 130 15.93 -22.52 -2.44
C GLY A 130 16.18 -21.01 -2.47
N ILE A 131 15.74 -20.30 -3.50
CA ILE A 131 15.76 -18.83 -3.57
C ILE A 131 14.43 -18.30 -3.04
N LEU A 132 14.47 -17.46 -2.00
CA LEU A 132 13.28 -16.75 -1.53
C LEU A 132 13.25 -15.38 -2.23
N THR A 133 12.42 -15.26 -3.25
CA THR A 133 12.12 -13.95 -3.83
C THR A 133 11.18 -13.24 -2.89
N LEU A 134 11.69 -12.23 -2.19
CA LEU A 134 10.82 -11.39 -1.40
C LEU A 134 9.89 -10.64 -2.35
N PRO A 135 8.64 -10.47 -1.93
CA PRO A 135 7.73 -9.65 -2.68
C PRO A 135 8.21 -8.22 -2.84
N LYS A 136 7.74 -7.56 -3.89
CA LYS A 136 7.84 -6.10 -4.01
C LYS A 136 7.19 -5.46 -2.77
N VAL A 137 7.97 -4.65 -2.07
CA VAL A 137 7.52 -3.88 -0.91
C VAL A 137 7.30 -2.43 -1.35
N TYR A 138 6.14 -1.87 -1.01
CA TYR A 138 5.88 -0.45 -1.22
C TYR A 138 6.53 0.35 -0.08
N VAL A 139 7.29 1.39 -0.44
CA VAL A 139 7.90 2.31 0.51
C VAL A 139 6.99 3.53 0.63
N LEU A 140 6.54 3.80 1.84
CA LEU A 140 5.68 4.95 2.16
C LEU A 140 6.46 6.03 2.92
N ASP A 141 6.08 7.29 2.77
CA ASP A 141 6.52 8.37 3.66
C ASP A 141 5.75 8.37 5.00
N ALA A 142 6.04 9.33 5.87
CA ALA A 142 5.39 9.45 7.19
C ALA A 142 3.88 9.70 7.08
N GLU A 143 3.44 10.24 5.94
CA GLU A 143 2.06 10.56 5.62
C GLU A 143 1.33 9.42 4.88
N GLY A 144 2.01 8.29 4.64
CA GLY A 144 1.45 7.11 3.98
C GLY A 144 1.36 7.21 2.45
N ASN A 145 2.00 8.21 1.83
CA ASN A 145 2.10 8.28 0.38
C ASN A 145 3.16 7.31 -0.12
N ALA A 146 2.86 6.57 -1.18
CA ALA A 146 3.87 5.76 -1.84
C ALA A 146 4.95 6.67 -2.45
N ILE A 147 6.21 6.46 -2.07
CA ILE A 147 7.38 7.19 -2.58
C ILE A 147 8.31 6.32 -3.42
N GLY A 148 8.15 5.00 -3.35
CA GLY A 148 8.96 4.06 -4.09
C GLY A 148 8.52 2.62 -3.92
N THR A 149 9.26 1.74 -4.57
CA THR A 149 9.17 0.29 -4.38
C THR A 149 10.55 -0.27 -4.10
N ALA A 150 10.62 -1.31 -3.26
CA ALA A 150 11.84 -2.02 -2.95
C ALA A 150 11.66 -3.51 -3.26
N GLU A 151 12.67 -4.10 -3.89
CA GLU A 151 12.76 -5.53 -4.15
C GLU A 151 14.06 -6.04 -3.50
N ALA A 152 13.95 -7.15 -2.77
CA ALA A 152 15.09 -7.77 -2.10
C ALA A 152 15.26 -9.20 -2.60
N GLU A 153 16.50 -9.52 -2.97
CA GLU A 153 16.91 -10.88 -3.31
C GLU A 153 17.52 -11.52 -2.07
N MET A 154 17.03 -12.72 -1.73
CA MET A 154 17.54 -13.49 -0.60
C MET A 154 17.99 -14.88 -1.04
N ASN A 155 19.21 -15.24 -0.67
CA ASN A 155 19.75 -16.58 -0.82
C ASN A 155 19.66 -17.35 0.49
N VAL A 156 19.25 -18.62 0.42
CA VAL A 156 19.35 -19.53 1.57
C VAL A 156 20.80 -19.94 1.76
N ILE A 157 21.37 -19.59 2.91
CA ILE A 157 22.73 -19.98 3.34
C ILE A 157 22.73 -21.40 3.89
N LYS A 158 21.68 -21.78 4.66
CA LYS A 158 21.51 -23.13 5.22
C LYS A 158 20.09 -23.62 5.07
N THR A 159 19.99 -24.86 4.57
CA THR A 159 18.73 -25.60 4.45
C THR A 159 18.34 -26.35 5.72
N THR A 160 19.19 -26.35 6.75
CA THR A 160 18.92 -26.95 8.06
C THR A 160 18.43 -25.90 9.05
N ARG A 161 17.56 -26.30 10.00
CA ARG A 161 16.93 -25.36 10.95
C ARG A 161 17.91 -24.87 12.03
N PRO A 162 17.84 -23.59 12.44
CA PRO A 162 17.02 -22.54 11.82
C PRO A 162 17.57 -22.17 10.43
N PHE A 163 16.67 -21.97 9.46
CA PHE A 163 17.07 -21.54 8.13
C PHE A 163 17.83 -20.22 8.22
N GLN A 164 18.92 -20.11 7.47
CA GLN A 164 19.70 -18.89 7.38
C GLN A 164 19.56 -18.32 5.97
N PHE A 165 19.36 -17.00 5.89
CA PHE A 165 19.26 -16.28 4.63
C PHE A 165 20.27 -15.13 4.62
N GLU A 166 20.77 -14.82 3.43
CA GLU A 166 21.57 -13.62 3.15
C GLU A 166 20.78 -12.74 2.17
N ILE A 167 20.73 -11.44 2.43
CA ILE A 167 20.24 -10.47 1.44
C ILE A 167 21.38 -10.25 0.45
N THR A 168 21.17 -10.66 -0.80
CA THR A 168 22.19 -10.56 -1.86
C THR A 168 22.01 -9.34 -2.76
N GLY A 169 20.82 -8.75 -2.73
CA GLY A 169 20.51 -7.55 -3.49
C GLY A 169 19.35 -6.79 -2.89
N LEU A 170 19.43 -5.46 -2.94
CA LEU A 170 18.32 -4.57 -2.66
C LEU A 170 18.22 -3.56 -3.81
N LYS A 171 17.07 -3.55 -4.48
CA LYS A 171 16.77 -2.61 -5.56
C LYS A 171 15.65 -1.68 -5.11
N TYR A 172 15.96 -0.41 -4.96
CA TYR A 172 14.97 0.65 -4.73
C TYR A 172 14.65 1.36 -6.04
N THR A 173 13.37 1.55 -6.31
CA THR A 173 12.87 2.31 -7.46
C THR A 173 11.99 3.45 -6.95
N PRO A 174 12.43 4.71 -7.01
CA PRO A 174 11.61 5.86 -6.62
C PRO A 174 10.46 6.04 -7.62
N ILE A 175 9.33 6.56 -7.13
CA ILE A 175 8.23 6.99 -8.01
C ILE A 175 8.51 8.43 -8.43
N ASN A 176 8.74 8.66 -9.73
CA ASN A 176 8.92 10.01 -10.25
C ASN A 176 7.57 10.72 -10.35
N SER A 177 7.51 12.00 -9.95
CA SER A 177 6.30 12.82 -10.00
C SER A 177 5.79 13.15 -11.42
N SER A 178 6.49 12.70 -12.46
CA SER A 178 6.17 12.93 -13.87
C SER A 178 5.32 11.83 -14.50
N ASP A 179 5.12 10.69 -13.83
CA ASP A 179 4.46 9.52 -14.42
C ASP A 179 2.95 9.47 -14.14
N SER A 180 2.39 10.58 -13.63
CA SER A 180 0.99 10.71 -13.21
C SER A 180 0.16 11.70 -14.04
N GLU A 181 0.57 12.01 -15.28
CA GLU A 181 -0.25 12.76 -16.25
C GLU A 181 -1.24 11.87 -16.99
#